data_AF-W9VHL8-F1
#
_entry.id   AF-W9VHL8-F1
#
_cell.length_a   1.000
_cell.length_b   1.000
_cell.length_c   1.000
_cell.angle_alpha   90.00
_cell.angle_beta   90.00
_cell.angle_gamma   90.00
#
_symmetry.space_group_name_H-M   'P 1'
#
loop_
_entity.id
_entity.type
_entity.pdbx_description
1 polymer ?
#
loop_
_entity_poly.entity_id
_entity_poly.type
_entity_poly.pdbx_seq_one_letter_code
_entity_poly.pdbx_strand_id
1 'polypeptide(L)' 'MKLRILAVGTKMPDWVEKGFAEYSKRLPSDFQIELHEISPGYRAKGPILLVP' A
#
# COMPACT_ATOMS: atom_id res chain seq x y z
N MET A 1 1.64 19.48 4.20
CA MET A 1 0.51 18.64 3.72
C MET A 1 0.76 17.16 4.02
N LYS A 2 -0.27 16.35 4.25
CA LYS A 2 -0.12 14.94 4.68
C LYS A 2 -0.59 13.97 3.59
N LEU A 3 0.28 13.07 3.15
CA LEU A 3 0.03 12.10 2.09
C LEU A 3 -0.09 10.69 2.70
N ARG A 4 -1.24 10.04 2.54
CA ARG A 4 -1.48 8.70 3.08
C ARG A 4 -1.48 7.68 1.95
N ILE A 5 -0.62 6.68 2.05
CA ILE A 5 -0.55 5.55 1.13
C ILE A 5 -1.27 4.38 1.80
N LEU A 6 -2.43 4.02 1.25
CA LEU A 6 -3.19 2.84 1.70
C LEU A 6 -2.79 1.66 0.82
N ALA A 7 -1.98 0.75 1.37
CA ALA A 7 -1.51 -0.44 0.65
C ALA A 7 -2.22 -1.68 1.18
N VAL A 8 -2.67 -2.55 0.28
CA VAL A 8 -3.29 -3.83 0.65
C VAL A 8 -2.22 -4.91 0.68
N GLY A 9 -1.99 -5.50 1.85
CA GLY A 9 -0.92 -6.47 2.09
C GLY A 9 -0.11 -6.11 3.33
N THR A 10 0.15 -7.10 4.18
CA THR A 10 0.80 -6.95 5.49
C THR A 10 2.30 -7.27 5.46
N LYS A 11 2.89 -7.34 4.27
CA LYS A 11 4.31 -7.69 4.10
C LYS A 11 4.86 -7.12 2.80
N MET A 12 5.25 -5.86 2.84
CA MET A 12 6.02 -5.27 1.75
C MET A 12 7.39 -5.95 1.65
N PRO A 13 7.86 -6.30 0.45
CA PRO A 13 9.22 -6.78 0.26
C PRO A 13 10.26 -5.72 0.66
N ASP A 14 11.44 -6.15 1.14
CA ASP A 14 12.53 -5.25 1.54
C ASP A 14 12.92 -4.20 0.49
N TRP A 15 12.82 -4.53 -0.80
CA TRP A 15 13.14 -3.59 -1.87
C TRP A 15 12.14 -2.44 -1.95
N VAL A 16 10.87 -2.65 -1.58
CA VAL A 16 9.85 -1.60 -1.56
C VAL A 16 10.08 -0.67 -0.39
N GLU A 17 10.38 -1.20 0.80
CA GLU A 17 10.67 -0.38 1.98
C GLU A 17 11.89 0.51 1.77
N LYS A 18 12.95 -0.04 1.16
CA LYS A 18 14.16 0.72 0.82
C LYS A 18 13.86 1.84 -0.18
N GLY A 19 13.10 1.54 -1.22
CA GLY A 19 12.65 2.55 -2.18
C GLY A 19 11.83 3.64 -1.50
N PHE A 20 10.84 3.26 -0.68
CA PHE A 20 10.01 4.20 0.06
C PHE A 20 10.84 5.14 0.95
N ALA A 21 11.80 4.60 1.70
CA ALA A 21 12.69 5.39 2.55
C ALA A 21 13.58 6.34 1.74
N GLU A 22 14.05 5.94 0.56
CA GLU A 22 14.86 6.80 -0.33
C GLU A 22 14.03 7.95 -0.88
N TYR A 23 12.80 7.69 -1.35
CA TYR A 23 11.92 8.72 -1.89
C TYR A 23 11.37 9.64 -0.80
N SER A 24 11.06 9.11 0.39
CA SER A 24 10.62 9.88 1.56
C SER A 24 11.62 10.98 1.94
N LYS A 25 12.94 10.67 1.87
CA LYS A 25 14.00 11.64 2.16
C LYS A 25 14.16 12.75 1.11
N ARG A 26 13.68 12.54 -0.12
CA ARG A 26 13.75 13.53 -1.21
C ARG A 26 12.59 14.51 -1.18
N LEU A 27 11.57 14.26 -0.39
CA LEU A 27 10.40 15.12 -0.29
C LEU A 27 10.65 16.28 0.69
N PRO A 28 10.05 17.45 0.45
CA PRO A 28 10.12 18.57 1.38
C PRO A 28 9.50 18.18 2.72
N SER A 29 10.03 18.73 3.83
CA SER A 29 9.54 18.45 5.20
C SER A 29 8.05 18.76 5.42
N ASP A 30 7.47 19.60 4.55
CA ASP A 30 6.05 19.90 4.58
C ASP A 30 5.20 18.68 4.17
N PHE A 31 5.74 17.76 3.36
CA PHE A 31 5.05 16.56 2.88
C PHE A 31 5.36 15.34 3.74
N GLN A 32 4.51 15.10 4.75
CA GLN A 32 4.57 13.88 5.56
C GLN A 32 3.90 12.72 4.82
N ILE A 33 4.65 11.66 4.49
CA ILE A 33 4.08 10.42 3.96
C ILE A 33 3.85 9.40 5.09
N GLU A 34 2.64 8.87 5.17
CA GLU A 34 2.30 7.73 6.02
C GLU A 34 1.90 6.52 5.16
N LEU A 35 2.52 5.38 5.43
CA LEU A 35 2.09 4.09 4.90
C LEU A 35 1.08 3.46 5.87
N HIS A 36 -0.07 3.06 5.34
CA HIS A 36 -1.10 2.35 6.07
C HIS A 36 -1.35 1.02 5.38
N GLU A 37 -0.96 -0.05 6.06
CA GLU A 37 -1.16 -1.41 5.61
C GLU A 37 -2.56 -1.88 5.98
N ILE A 38 -3.31 -2.31 4.98
CA ILE A 38 -4.65 -2.86 5.13
C ILE A 38 -4.55 -4.35 4.85
N SER A 39 -4.98 -5.17 5.82
CA SER A 39 -5.06 -6.61 5.65
C SER A 39 -5.96 -6.94 4.45
N PRO A 40 -5.48 -7.71 3.45
CA PRO A 40 -6.31 -8.12 2.33
C PRO A 40 -7.51 -8.90 2.85
N GLY A 41 -8.71 -8.51 2.41
CA GLY A 41 -9.90 -9.30 2.65
C GLY A 41 -9.74 -10.70 2.06
N TYR A 42 -10.35 -11.70 2.71
CA TYR A 42 -10.35 -13.08 2.23
C TYR A 42 -10.98 -13.13 0.83
N ARG A 43 -10.16 -13.28 -0.21
CA ARG A 43 -10.66 -13.61 -1.56
C ARG A 43 -10.98 -15.09 -1.62
N ALA A 44 -12.20 -15.45 -1.23
CA ALA A 44 -12.78 -16.71 -1.70
C ALA A 44 -12.87 -16.66 -3.23
N LYS A 45 -12.52 -17.75 -3.93
CA LYS A 45 -12.95 -17.97 -5.31
C LYS A 45 -14.48 -18.00 -5.34
N GLY A 46 -15.12 -16.84 -5.46
CA GLY A 46 -16.54 -16.76 -5.78
C GLY A 46 -16.73 -17.27 -7.22
N PRO A 47 -17.77 -18.05 -7.50
CA PRO A 47 -18.06 -18.45 -8.87
C PRO A 47 -18.22 -17.18 -9.70
N ILE A 48 -17.60 -17.18 -10.87
CA ILE A 48 -17.91 -16.22 -11.93
C ILE A 48 -19.38 -16.49 -12.22
N LEU A 49 -20.28 -15.63 -11.73
CA LEU A 49 -21.70 -15.71 -12.06
C LEU A 49 -21.80 -15.43 -13.57
N LEU A 50 -21.71 -16.50 -14.37
CA LEU A 50 -22.33 -16.53 -15.69
C LEU A 50 -23.81 -16.34 -15.43
N VAL A 51 -24.26 -15.10 -15.64
CA VAL A 51 -25.67 -14.78 -15.75
C VAL A 51 -26.15 -15.44 -17.06
N PRO A 52 -27.17 -16.32 -17.02
CA PRO A 52 -27.76 -16.88 -18.23
C PRO A 52 -28.47 -15.82 -19.08
#